data_AF-Q4RVF0-F1
#
_entry.id   AF-Q4RVF0-F1
#
_cell.length_a   1.000
_cell.length_b   1.000
_cell.length_c   1.000
_cell.angle_alpha   90.00
_cell.angle_beta   90.00
_cell.angle_gamma   90.00
#
_symmetry.space_group_name_H-M   'P 1'
#
loop_
_entity.id
_entity.type
_entity.pdbx_description
1 polymer ?
#
loop_
_entity_poly.entity_id
_entity_poly.type
_entity_poly.pdbx_seq_one_letter_code
_entity_poly.pdbx_strand_id
1 'polypeptide(L)'
;QARKPLVEKKRRARINKSLQELRLLVADADLQSKAENAEVLEMTVERVENVLQNQTQGKDLTASHIPNVEASSREARERFTAGYIQCMHDVHTFVSACPGFDQTVAAELLNHLMESMPLNDEERLQV
;
A
#
# COMPACT_ATOMS: atom_id res chain seq x y z
N GLN A 1 -25.29 6.07 46.74
CA GLN A 1 -25.38 5.21 45.53
C GLN A 1 -25.20 5.97 44.19
N ALA A 2 -24.69 7.21 44.17
CA ALA A 2 -24.74 8.10 42.98
C ALA A 2 -23.45 8.20 42.12
N ARG A 3 -22.37 7.46 42.42
CA ARG A 3 -21.10 7.53 41.65
C ARG A 3 -21.01 6.53 40.48
N LYS A 4 -21.74 5.41 40.56
CA LYS A 4 -21.83 4.38 39.51
C LYS A 4 -22.34 4.91 38.15
N PRO A 5 -23.34 5.82 38.06
CA PRO A 5 -23.85 6.28 36.75
C PRO A 5 -22.85 7.17 35.98
N LEU A 6 -22.01 7.96 36.66
CA LEU A 6 -21.04 8.83 35.99
C LEU A 6 -19.88 8.05 35.37
N VAL A 7 -19.41 7.00 36.06
CA VAL A 7 -18.36 6.11 35.56
C VAL A 7 -18.83 5.36 34.32
N GLU A 8 -20.07 4.87 34.32
CA GLU A 8 -20.64 4.19 33.16
C GLU A 8 -20.86 5.15 31.98
N LYS A 9 -21.27 6.40 32.22
CA LYS A 9 -21.35 7.43 31.18
C LYS A 9 -20.00 7.70 30.53
N LYS A 10 -18.93 7.81 31.32
CA LYS A 10 -17.55 7.98 30.80
C LYS A 10 -17.10 6.75 30.02
N ARG A 11 -17.42 5.53 30.49
CA ARG A 11 -17.12 4.28 29.78
C ARG A 11 -17.79 4.25 28.41
N ARG A 12 -19.10 4.54 28.34
CA ARG A 12 -19.86 4.57 27.08
C ARG A 12 -19.32 5.60 26.09
N ALA A 13 -18.95 6.79 26.57
CA ALA A 13 -18.35 7.82 25.73
C ALA A 13 -17.04 7.34 25.07
N ARG A 14 -16.18 6.64 25.83
CA ARG A 14 -14.95 6.05 25.28
C ARG A 14 -15.25 4.98 24.22
N ILE A 15 -16.18 4.08 24.50
CA ILE A 15 -16.57 3.02 23.55
C ILE A 15 -17.08 3.63 22.24
N ASN A 16 -17.96 4.62 22.32
CA ASN A 16 -18.51 5.28 21.13
C ASN A 16 -17.43 6.01 20.33
N LYS A 17 -16.47 6.66 21.01
CA LYS A 17 -15.33 7.30 20.35
C LYS A 17 -14.50 6.26 19.59
N SER A 18 -14.16 5.14 20.23
CA SER A 18 -13.41 4.07 19.58
C SER A 18 -14.18 3.46 18.40
N LEU A 19 -15.50 3.26 18.51
CA LEU A 19 -16.32 2.77 17.39
C LEU A 19 -16.35 3.74 16.21
N GLN A 20 -16.35 5.05 16.46
CA GLN A 20 -16.26 6.05 15.41
C GLN A 20 -14.90 6.03 14.72
N GLU A 21 -13.81 5.91 15.50
CA GLU A 21 -12.46 5.75 14.94
C GLU A 21 -12.35 4.47 14.11
N LEU A 22 -12.88 3.35 14.60
CA LEU A 22 -12.90 2.09 13.87
C LEU A 22 -13.66 2.20 12.54
N ARG A 23 -14.84 2.84 12.50
CA ARG A 23 -15.58 3.09 11.25
C ARG A 23 -14.71 3.78 10.19
N LEU A 24 -13.96 4.81 10.59
CA LEU A 24 -13.09 5.54 9.66
C LEU A 24 -11.93 4.68 9.15
N LEU A 25 -11.47 3.72 9.95
CA LEU A 25 -10.33 2.86 9.61
C LEU A 25 -10.73 1.62 8.80
N VAL A 26 -11.93 1.07 9.01
CA VAL A 26 -12.33 -0.23 8.43
C VAL A 26 -13.41 -0.14 7.37
N ALA A 27 -14.25 0.90 7.37
CA ALA A 27 -15.35 1.03 6.40
C ALA A 27 -15.02 2.02 5.28
N ASP A 28 -15.43 1.67 4.06
CA ASP A 28 -15.35 2.55 2.89
C ASP A 28 -16.14 3.84 3.12
N ALA A 29 -15.73 4.93 2.49
CA ALA A 29 -16.29 6.28 2.69
C ALA A 29 -17.83 6.32 2.56
N ASP A 30 -18.39 5.53 1.64
CA ASP A 30 -19.84 5.45 1.41
C ASP A 30 -20.61 4.61 2.45
N LEU A 31 -19.90 3.76 3.18
CA LEU A 31 -20.45 2.84 4.20
C LEU A 31 -20.22 3.34 5.63
N GLN A 32 -19.29 4.28 5.86
CA GLN A 32 -18.96 4.82 7.19
C GLN A 32 -20.18 5.33 7.97
N SER A 33 -21.17 5.94 7.30
CA SER A 33 -22.38 6.48 7.94
C SER A 33 -23.50 5.45 8.12
N LYS A 34 -23.39 4.29 7.46
CA LYS A 34 -24.42 3.23 7.43
C LYS A 34 -24.03 2.00 8.24
N ALA A 35 -22.72 1.80 8.47
CA ALA A 35 -22.21 0.62 9.14
C ALA A 35 -22.66 0.54 10.61
N GLU A 36 -23.36 -0.54 10.93
CA GLU A 36 -23.84 -0.80 12.29
C GLU A 36 -22.69 -1.13 13.24
N ASN A 37 -22.87 -0.95 14.55
CA ASN A 37 -21.79 -1.21 15.52
C ASN A 37 -21.31 -2.68 15.49
N ALA A 38 -22.22 -3.62 15.22
CA ALA A 38 -21.86 -5.05 15.13
C ALA A 38 -20.99 -5.32 13.89
N GLU A 39 -21.39 -4.79 12.74
CA GLU A 39 -20.66 -4.87 11.48
C GLU A 39 -19.25 -4.25 11.60
N VAL A 40 -19.14 -3.06 12.21
CA VAL A 40 -17.84 -2.42 12.46
C VAL A 40 -16.92 -3.29 13.30
N LEU A 41 -17.46 -3.97 14.32
CA LEU A 41 -16.67 -4.88 15.16
C LEU A 41 -16.25 -6.13 14.39
N GLU A 42 -17.13 -6.71 13.58
CA GLU A 42 -16.83 -7.87 12.74
C GLU A 42 -15.74 -7.55 11.70
N MET A 43 -15.89 -6.45 10.95
CA MET A 43 -14.88 -5.96 10.02
C MET A 43 -13.53 -5.68 10.71
N THR A 44 -13.57 -5.16 11.94
CA THR A 44 -12.34 -4.91 12.72
C THR A 44 -11.66 -6.22 13.10
N VAL A 45 -12.41 -7.24 13.52
CA VAL A 45 -11.87 -8.56 13.86
C VAL A 45 -11.23 -9.21 12.64
N GLU A 46 -11.96 -9.26 11.52
CA GLU A 46 -11.45 -9.80 10.25
C GLU A 46 -10.15 -9.08 9.83
N ARG A 47 -10.11 -7.74 9.95
CA ARG A 47 -8.92 -6.95 9.63
C ARG A 47 -7.73 -7.29 10.52
N VAL A 48 -7.95 -7.44 11.84
CA VAL A 48 -6.89 -7.81 12.79
C VAL A 48 -6.40 -9.22 12.55
N GLU A 49 -7.29 -10.18 12.33
CA GLU A 49 -6.95 -11.57 11.99
C GLU A 49 -6.10 -11.63 10.73
N ASN A 50 -6.49 -10.90 9.67
CA ASN A 50 -5.72 -10.79 8.44
C ASN A 50 -4.32 -10.20 8.67
N VAL A 51 -4.19 -9.15 9.48
CA VAL A 51 -2.87 -8.57 9.81
C VAL A 51 -2.00 -9.57 10.56
N LEU A 52 -2.56 -10.28 11.53
CA LEU A 52 -1.83 -11.28 12.32
C LEU A 52 -1.44 -12.50 11.49
N GLN A 53 -2.32 -12.96 10.60
CA GLN A 53 -2.02 -14.03 9.65
C GLN A 53 -0.90 -13.60 8.70
N ASN A 54 -0.98 -12.42 8.10
CA ASN A 54 0.05 -11.89 7.20
C ASN A 54 1.40 -11.70 7.90
N GLN A 55 1.44 -11.29 9.17
CA GLN A 55 2.68 -11.21 9.95
C GLN A 55 3.28 -12.59 10.25
N THR A 56 2.43 -13.60 10.43
CA THR A 56 2.88 -14.99 10.67
C THR A 56 3.34 -15.64 9.37
N GLN A 57 2.70 -15.32 8.25
CA GLN A 57 2.99 -15.82 6.90
C GLN A 57 4.12 -15.06 6.20
N GLY A 58 4.49 -13.86 6.68
CA GLY A 58 5.71 -13.14 6.26
C GLY A 58 7.02 -13.88 6.61
N LYS A 59 6.94 -15.05 7.25
CA LYS A 59 8.06 -15.97 7.46
C LYS A 59 8.13 -17.13 6.45
N ASP A 60 7.08 -17.31 5.64
CA ASP A 60 6.99 -18.34 4.59
C ASP A 60 6.21 -17.78 3.40
N LEU A 61 6.95 -17.10 2.51
CA LEU A 61 6.80 -17.16 1.05
C LEU A 61 5.36 -17.17 0.48
N THR A 62 5.04 -16.06 -0.20
CA THR A 62 4.08 -15.92 -1.31
C THR A 62 2.58 -15.79 -0.98
N ALA A 63 2.07 -14.56 -1.20
CA ALA A 63 0.79 -14.23 -1.82
C ALA A 63 -0.51 -14.89 -1.30
N SER A 64 -1.17 -14.21 -0.34
CA SER A 64 -2.63 -14.27 -0.07
C SER A 64 -2.95 -13.21 1.00
N HIS A 65 -3.96 -12.33 1.02
CA HIS A 65 -5.01 -11.93 0.09
C HIS A 65 -5.75 -10.72 0.72
N ILE A 66 -5.43 -9.47 0.34
CA ILE A 66 -6.39 -8.36 0.37
C ILE A 66 -6.56 -7.90 -1.08
N PRO A 67 -7.51 -8.48 -1.83
CA PRO A 67 -7.47 -8.50 -3.28
C PRO A 67 -7.67 -7.12 -3.90
N ASN A 68 -8.29 -6.15 -3.23
CA ASN A 68 -8.58 -4.87 -3.86
C ASN A 68 -7.43 -3.86 -3.72
N VAL A 69 -6.84 -3.71 -2.53
CA VAL A 69 -5.84 -2.65 -2.27
C VAL A 69 -4.43 -3.10 -2.65
N GLU A 70 -4.07 -4.36 -2.37
CA GLU A 70 -2.74 -4.88 -2.73
C GLU A 70 -2.64 -5.24 -4.21
N ALA A 71 -3.71 -5.77 -4.82
CA ALA A 71 -3.69 -5.98 -6.28
C ALA A 71 -3.68 -4.63 -7.01
N SER A 72 -4.41 -3.61 -6.54
CA SER A 72 -4.32 -2.26 -7.10
C SER A 72 -2.92 -1.65 -6.93
N SER A 73 -2.29 -1.80 -5.76
CA SER A 73 -0.93 -1.33 -5.55
C SER A 73 0.09 -2.10 -6.40
N ARG A 74 -0.08 -3.41 -6.56
CA ARG A 74 0.80 -4.24 -7.38
C ARG A 74 0.63 -3.92 -8.87
N GLU A 75 -0.60 -3.80 -9.33
CA GLU A 75 -0.94 -3.40 -10.70
C GLU A 75 -0.42 -1.99 -11.01
N ALA A 76 -0.50 -1.05 -10.06
CA ALA A 76 0.09 0.28 -10.19
C ALA A 76 1.63 0.21 -10.30
N ARG A 77 2.30 -0.64 -9.51
CA ARG A 77 3.75 -0.88 -9.61
C ARG A 77 4.12 -1.52 -10.94
N GLU A 78 3.40 -2.54 -11.38
CA GLU A 78 3.63 -3.21 -12.67
C GLU A 78 3.44 -2.23 -13.84
N ARG A 79 2.41 -1.39 -13.81
CA ARG A 79 2.20 -0.32 -14.80
C ARG A 79 3.31 0.71 -14.77
N PHE A 80 3.77 1.12 -13.59
CA PHE A 80 4.88 2.05 -13.45
C PHE A 80 6.16 1.47 -14.05
N THR A 81 6.50 0.23 -13.70
CA THR A 81 7.66 -0.50 -14.23
C THR A 81 7.59 -0.61 -15.74
N ALA A 82 6.45 -0.98 -16.30
CA ALA A 82 6.26 -1.04 -17.75
C ALA A 82 6.44 0.33 -18.41
N GLY A 83 5.89 1.39 -17.83
CA GLY A 83 6.08 2.77 -18.31
C GLY A 83 7.53 3.25 -18.23
N TYR A 84 8.25 2.86 -17.19
CA TYR A 84 9.67 3.17 -17.03
C TYR A 84 10.53 2.48 -18.09
N ILE A 85 10.27 1.19 -18.35
CA ILE A 85 10.93 0.43 -19.42
C ILE A 85 10.66 1.08 -20.79
N GLN A 86 9.41 1.51 -21.04
CA GLN A 86 9.08 2.19 -22.29
C GLN A 86 9.83 3.52 -22.44
N CYS A 87 9.85 4.34 -21.38
CA CYS A 87 10.63 5.59 -21.36
C CYS A 87 12.11 5.33 -21.65
N MET A 88 12.68 4.28 -21.04
CA MET A 88 14.05 3.86 -21.29
C MET A 88 14.32 3.52 -22.75
N HIS A 89 13.40 2.76 -23.38
CA HIS A 89 13.49 2.45 -24.79
C HIS A 89 13.44 3.71 -25.66
N ASP A 90 12.54 4.65 -25.34
CA ASP A 90 12.39 5.90 -26.09
C ASP A 90 13.64 6.77 -25.97
N VAL A 91 14.25 6.86 -24.78
CA VAL A 91 15.54 7.53 -24.55
C VAL A 91 16.63 6.88 -25.39
N HIS A 92 16.75 5.55 -25.35
CA HIS A 92 17.73 4.81 -26.14
C HIS A 92 17.57 5.07 -27.65
N THR A 93 16.33 5.00 -28.16
CA THR A 93 16.04 5.28 -29.57
C THR A 93 16.40 6.71 -29.94
N PHE A 94 16.07 7.68 -29.09
CA PHE A 94 16.37 9.08 -29.32
C PHE A 94 17.87 9.35 -29.40
N VAL A 95 18.65 8.92 -28.40
CA VAL A 95 20.10 9.18 -28.35
C VAL A 95 20.84 8.45 -29.47
N SER A 96 20.37 7.27 -29.89
CA SER A 96 20.97 6.51 -31.00
C SER A 96 20.66 7.10 -32.37
N ALA A 97 19.48 7.72 -32.54
CA ALA A 97 19.07 8.33 -33.79
C ALA A 97 19.54 9.79 -33.93
N CYS A 98 20.03 10.42 -32.86
CA CYS A 98 20.45 11.80 -32.84
C CYS A 98 21.90 11.96 -33.38
N PRO A 99 22.10 12.51 -34.59
CA PRO A 99 23.43 12.72 -35.12
C PRO A 99 24.17 13.79 -34.30
N GLY A 100 25.37 13.47 -33.83
CA GLY A 100 26.22 14.38 -33.05
C GLY A 100 26.02 14.29 -31.52
N PHE A 101 25.19 13.37 -31.04
CA PHE A 101 25.12 13.05 -29.62
C PHE A 101 26.33 12.21 -29.20
N ASP A 102 26.93 12.52 -28.05
CA ASP A 102 28.09 11.78 -27.56
C ASP A 102 27.68 10.38 -27.08
N GLN A 103 28.26 9.36 -27.71
CA GLN A 103 27.94 7.96 -27.41
C GLN A 103 28.36 7.53 -26.00
N THR A 104 29.38 8.17 -25.42
CA THR A 104 29.83 7.90 -24.05
C THR A 104 28.82 8.44 -23.04
N VAL A 105 28.34 9.67 -23.24
CA VAL A 105 27.29 10.28 -22.42
C VAL A 105 25.97 9.52 -22.57
N ALA A 106 25.66 9.02 -23.77
CA ALA A 106 24.51 8.14 -23.98
C ALA A 106 24.59 6.88 -23.13
N ALA A 107 25.75 6.21 -23.11
CA ALA A 107 25.95 5.01 -22.33
C ALA A 107 25.87 5.28 -20.82
N GLU A 108 26.48 6.38 -20.34
CA GLU A 108 26.39 6.79 -18.94
C GLU A 108 24.95 7.11 -18.51
N LEU A 109 24.20 7.83 -19.33
CA LEU A 109 22.78 8.13 -19.09
C LEU A 109 21.94 6.84 -19.01
N LEU A 110 22.11 5.93 -19.97
CA LEU A 110 21.35 4.67 -19.99
C LEU A 110 21.69 3.79 -18.79
N ASN A 111 22.98 3.69 -18.42
CA ASN A 111 23.40 2.98 -17.21
C ASN A 111 22.79 3.59 -15.96
N HIS A 112 22.81 4.93 -15.83
CA HIS A 112 22.20 5.61 -14.71
C HIS A 112 20.69 5.33 -14.61
N LEU A 113 19.97 5.35 -15.73
CA LEU A 113 18.54 5.06 -15.76
C LEU A 113 18.23 3.59 -15.45
N MET A 114 19.12 2.66 -15.82
CA MET A 114 19.02 1.24 -15.41
C MET A 114 19.25 1.06 -13.91
N GLU A 115 20.26 1.71 -13.33
CA GLU A 115 20.53 1.66 -11.89
C GLU A 115 19.41 2.31 -11.06
N SER A 116 18.79 3.34 -11.60
CA SER A 116 17.67 4.06 -10.97
C SER A 116 16.31 3.36 -11.09
N MET A 117 16.28 2.16 -11.69
CA MET A 117 15.04 1.41 -11.85
C MET A 117 14.49 1.00 -10.47
N PRO A 118 13.20 1.27 -10.16
CA PRO A 118 12.65 1.05 -8.82
C PRO A 118 12.57 -0.41 -8.36
N LEU A 119 12.85 -1.37 -9.25
CA LEU A 119 12.97 -2.79 -8.87
C LEU A 119 14.27 -3.06 -8.09
N ASN A 120 15.32 -2.28 -8.32
CA ASN A 120 16.62 -2.46 -7.67
C ASN A 120 16.56 -2.12 -6.17
N ASP A 121 15.64 -1.26 -5.75
CA ASP A 121 15.46 -0.90 -4.34
C ASP A 121 14.83 -2.04 -3.51
N GLU A 122 13.95 -2.85 -4.11
CA GLU A 122 13.36 -4.02 -3.43
C GLU A 122 14.37 -5.17 -3.25
N GLU A 123 15.39 -5.29 -4.12
CA GLU A 123 16.51 -6.23 -3.92
C GLU A 123 17.49 -5.73 -2.84
N ARG A 124 17.69 -4.42 -2.69
CA ARG A 124 18.60 -3.84 -1.69
C ARG A 124 18.08 -3.89 -0.26
N LEU A 125 16.78 -4.02 -0.06
CA LEU A 125 16.15 -4.22 1.25
C LEU A 125 16.22 -5.68 1.73
N GLN A 126 16.85 -6.57 0.97
CA GLN A 126 17.02 -8.00 1.29
C GLN A 126 18.45 -8.40 1.74
N VAL A 127 19.33 -7.43 2.04
CA VAL A 127 20.71 -7.68 2.53
C VAL A 127 20.90 -7.19 3.96
#